data_AF-A0A9E5NRM9-F1
#
_entry.id   AF-A0A9E5NRM9-F1
#
_cell.length_a   1.000
_cell.length_b   1.000
_cell.length_c   1.000
_cell.angle_alpha   90.00
_cell.angle_beta   90.00
_cell.angle_gamma   90.00
#
_symmetry.space_group_name_H-M   'P 1'
#
loop_
_entity.id
_entity.type
_entity.pdbx_description
1 polymer ?
#
loop_
_entity_poly.entity_id
_entity_poly.type
_entity_poly.pdbx_seq_one_letter_code
_entity_poly.pdbx_strand_id
1 'polypeptide(L)'
;MGEVAGRNGLDAKVLSAMRDEFLYWYPVDLRVSAKELLPNHLTFFLFQHVALFEKRHWPRGISVNGMINIGGQTMSKSTGVFVPARVAVERYG
;
A
#
# COMPACT_ATOMS: atom_id res chain seq x y z
N MET A 1 4.18 5.03 27.69
CA MET A 1 4.90 5.94 26.76
C MET A 1 6.25 6.36 27.33
N GLY A 2 6.34 6.95 28.52
CA GLY A 2 7.62 7.41 29.09
C GLY A 2 8.71 6.35 29.24
N GLU A 3 8.38 5.15 29.72
CA GLU A 3 9.35 4.05 29.85
C GLU A 3 9.91 3.61 28.49
N VAL A 4 9.04 3.44 27.49
CA VAL A 4 9.44 3.06 26.12
C VAL A 4 10.25 4.18 25.47
N ALA A 5 9.86 5.44 25.67
CA ALA A 5 10.59 6.60 25.18
C ALA A 5 12.02 6.64 25.77
N GLY A 6 12.13 6.49 27.09
CA GLY A 6 13.41 6.48 27.81
C GLY A 6 14.33 5.35 27.37
N ARG A 7 13.81 4.13 27.18
CA ARG A 7 14.59 2.99 26.67
C ARG A 7 15.16 3.19 25.26
N ASN A 8 14.50 4.03 24.45
CA ASN A 8 14.88 4.27 23.06
C ASN A 8 15.53 5.65 22.84
N GLY A 9 15.78 6.43 23.90
CA GLY A 9 16.37 7.76 23.79
C GLY A 9 15.49 8.78 23.05
N LEU A 10 14.16 8.59 23.10
CA LEU A 10 13.18 9.45 22.42
C LEU A 10 12.43 10.33 23.43
N ASP A 11 11.99 11.51 22.99
CA ASP A 11 10.99 12.29 23.74
C ASP A 11 9.64 11.55 23.69
N ALA A 12 9.00 11.38 24.85
CA ALA A 12 7.68 10.78 24.95
C ALA A 12 6.62 11.50 24.10
N LYS A 13 6.79 12.81 23.86
CA LYS A 13 5.92 13.59 22.96
C LYS A 13 5.99 13.10 21.52
N VAL A 14 7.17 12.74 21.03
CA VAL A 14 7.36 12.21 19.67
C VAL A 14 6.65 10.86 19.54
N LEU A 15 6.84 9.96 20.51
CA LEU A 15 6.15 8.66 20.49
C LEU A 15 4.62 8.80 20.58
N SER A 16 4.12 9.78 21.34
CA SER A 16 2.68 10.07 21.38
C SER A 16 2.19 10.53 20.01
N ALA A 17 2.86 11.50 19.41
CA ALA A 17 2.49 12.02 18.09
C ALA A 17 2.47 10.91 17.02
N MET A 18 3.46 10.02 17.00
CA MET A 18 3.48 8.87 16.09
C MET A 18 2.29 7.93 16.29
N ARG A 19 1.89 7.69 17.55
CA ARG A 19 0.72 6.87 17.86
C ARG A 19 -0.57 7.58 17.43
N ASP A 20 -0.66 8.88 17.65
CA ASP A 20 -1.85 9.66 17.32
C ASP A 20 -2.05 9.73 15.80
N GLU A 21 -0.97 9.87 15.02
CA GLU A 21 -1.01 9.74 13.55
C GLU A 21 -1.52 8.34 13.12
N PHE A 22 -1.00 7.26 13.72
CA PHE A 22 -1.50 5.92 13.41
C PHE A 22 -2.99 5.79 13.72
N LEU A 23 -3.43 6.22 14.89
CA LEU A 23 -4.83 6.11 15.31
C LEU A 23 -5.77 7.00 14.49
N TYR A 24 -5.26 8.09 13.92
CA TYR A 24 -6.01 8.96 13.03
C TYR A 24 -6.14 8.35 11.62
N TRP A 25 -5.04 7.88 11.03
CA TRP A 25 -5.02 7.42 9.63
C TRP A 25 -5.50 5.98 9.43
N TYR A 26 -5.42 5.11 10.46
CA TYR A 26 -5.94 3.76 10.34
C TYR A 26 -7.46 3.72 10.61
N PRO A 27 -8.19 2.77 9.99
CA PRO A 27 -7.71 1.70 9.12
C PRO A 27 -7.40 2.13 7.68
N VAL A 28 -6.72 1.27 6.92
CA VAL A 28 -6.57 1.45 5.48
C VAL A 28 -7.97 1.43 4.82
N ASP A 29 -8.44 2.59 4.36
CA ASP A 29 -9.75 2.72 3.73
C ASP A 29 -9.82 1.96 2.39
N LEU A 30 -8.79 2.08 1.55
CA LEU A 30 -8.74 1.43 0.25
C LEU A 30 -7.32 1.00 -0.12
N ARG A 31 -7.15 -0.29 -0.45
CA ARG A 31 -5.94 -0.83 -1.07
C ARG A 31 -6.22 -1.20 -2.53
N VAL A 32 -5.60 -0.49 -3.47
CA VAL A 32 -5.71 -0.76 -4.91
C VAL A 32 -4.48 -1.52 -5.41
N SER A 33 -4.68 -2.56 -6.22
CA SER A 33 -3.59 -3.37 -6.76
C SER A 33 -3.99 -4.17 -8.00
N ALA A 34 -3.04 -4.76 -8.71
CA ALA A 34 -3.31 -5.67 -9.82
C ALA A 34 -3.97 -6.97 -9.34
N LYS A 35 -4.90 -7.54 -10.13
CA LYS A 35 -5.63 -8.79 -9.81
C LYS A 35 -4.69 -9.98 -9.58
N GLU A 36 -3.51 -9.95 -10.20
CA GLU A 36 -2.46 -10.97 -10.11
C GLU A 36 -1.88 -11.07 -8.70
N LEU A 37 -2.06 -10.02 -7.88
CA LEU A 37 -1.61 -9.98 -6.47
C LEU A 37 -2.68 -10.49 -5.49
N LEU A 38 -3.88 -10.81 -5.96
CA LEU A 38 -4.96 -11.33 -5.12
C LEU A 38 -4.59 -12.64 -4.41
N PRO A 39 -4.10 -13.70 -5.08
CA PRO A 39 -3.82 -14.98 -4.44
C PRO A 39 -2.57 -14.97 -3.53
N ASN A 40 -1.84 -13.86 -3.46
CA ASN A 40 -0.61 -13.74 -2.68
C ASN A 40 -0.65 -12.49 -1.77
N HIS A 41 -0.05 -11.38 -2.19
CA HIS A 41 0.14 -10.15 -1.43
C HIS A 41 -1.14 -9.64 -0.78
N LEU A 42 -2.27 -9.56 -1.51
CA LEU A 42 -3.52 -9.06 -0.93
C LEU A 42 -4.13 -10.03 0.08
N THR A 43 -3.97 -11.33 -0.15
CA THR A 43 -4.37 -12.36 0.83
C THR A 43 -3.49 -12.27 2.09
N PHE A 44 -2.17 -12.18 1.94
CA PHE A 44 -1.24 -12.02 3.07
C PHE A 44 -1.46 -10.70 3.82
N PHE A 45 -1.77 -9.62 3.11
CA PHE A 45 -2.15 -8.33 3.68
C PHE A 45 -3.32 -8.47 4.66
N LEU A 46 -4.37 -9.23 4.29
CA LEU A 46 -5.48 -9.52 5.20
C LEU A 46 -5.04 -10.37 6.39
N PHE A 47 -4.34 -11.48 6.15
CA PHE A 47 -3.88 -12.36 7.24
C PHE A 47 -3.03 -11.62 8.28
N GLN A 48 -2.08 -10.81 7.83
CA GLN A 48 -1.21 -10.04 8.72
C GLN A 48 -1.99 -8.98 9.50
N HIS A 49 -2.95 -8.29 8.89
CA HIS A 49 -3.75 -7.30 9.60
C HIS A 49 -4.63 -7.93 10.69
N VAL A 50 -5.23 -9.08 10.40
CA VAL A 50 -6.03 -9.84 11.36
C VAL A 50 -5.17 -10.35 12.52
N ALA A 51 -3.94 -10.78 12.24
CA ALA A 51 -3.03 -11.31 13.26
C ALA A 51 -2.44 -10.23 14.18
N LEU A 52 -2.17 -9.02 13.65
CA LEU A 52 -1.45 -7.96 14.37
C LEU A 52 -2.36 -6.91 15.00
N PHE A 53 -3.51 -6.62 14.39
CA PHE A 53 -4.32 -5.49 14.79
C PHE A 53 -5.72 -5.89 15.24
N GLU A 54 -6.28 -5.10 16.15
CA GLU A 54 -7.69 -5.22 16.53
C GLU A 54 -8.60 -4.92 15.35
N LYS A 55 -9.81 -5.49 15.38
CA LYS A 55 -10.79 -5.41 14.30
C LYS A 55 -11.09 -4.00 13.79
N ARG A 56 -11.04 -2.98 14.67
CA ARG A 56 -11.25 -1.56 14.30
C ARG A 56 -10.19 -1.01 13.33
N HIS A 57 -9.01 -1.63 13.28
CA HIS A 57 -7.89 -1.25 12.44
C HIS A 57 -7.74 -2.18 11.22
N TRP A 58 -8.68 -3.11 10.98
CA TRP A 58 -8.64 -3.96 9.79
C TRP A 58 -8.95 -3.15 8.52
N PRO A 59 -8.37 -3.51 7.36
CA PRO A 59 -8.62 -2.83 6.09
C PRO A 59 -10.11 -2.81 5.73
N ARG A 60 -10.59 -1.69 5.20
CA ARG A 60 -12.01 -1.51 4.86
C ARG A 60 -12.35 -1.90 3.43
N GLY A 61 -11.39 -1.81 2.51
CA GLY A 61 -11.65 -2.08 1.10
C GLY A 61 -10.40 -2.51 0.34
N ILE A 62 -10.60 -3.43 -0.60
CA ILE A 62 -9.61 -3.84 -1.59
C ILE A 62 -10.26 -3.69 -2.97
N SER A 63 -9.59 -2.99 -3.88
CA SER A 63 -9.98 -2.90 -5.29
C SER A 63 -8.88 -3.46 -6.17
N VAL A 64 -9.26 -4.21 -7.20
CA VAL A 64 -8.31 -4.83 -8.13
C VAL A 64 -8.53 -4.37 -9.56
N ASN A 65 -7.44 -4.09 -10.26
CA ASN A 65 -7.44 -3.75 -11.68
C ASN A 65 -6.78 -4.85 -12.53
N GLY A 66 -7.17 -4.91 -13.80
CA GLY A 66 -6.51 -5.77 -14.80
C GLY A 66 -5.19 -5.19 -15.31
N MET A 67 -4.51 -5.97 -16.15
CA MET A 67 -3.30 -5.55 -16.85
C MET A 67 -3.61 -4.54 -17.95
N ILE A 68 -2.69 -3.60 -18.15
CA ILE A 68 -2.79 -2.56 -19.16
C ILE A 68 -2.24 -3.09 -20.49
N ASN A 69 -2.97 -2.84 -21.58
CA ASN A 69 -2.54 -3.11 -22.94
C ASN A 69 -2.26 -1.79 -23.68
N ILE A 70 -1.31 -1.80 -24.61
CA ILE A 70 -0.98 -0.65 -25.47
C ILE A 70 -1.34 -1.01 -26.91
N GLY A 71 -2.26 -0.26 -27.53
CA GLY A 71 -2.71 -0.52 -28.90
C GLY A 71 -3.30 -1.92 -29.10
N GLY A 72 -3.95 -2.48 -28.06
CA GLY A 72 -4.52 -3.83 -28.07
C GLY A 72 -3.50 -4.96 -27.80
N GLN A 73 -2.22 -4.66 -27.64
CA GLN A 73 -1.17 -5.65 -27.36
C GLN A 73 -0.73 -5.61 -25.90
N THR A 74 -0.41 -6.78 -25.35
CA THR A 74 0.17 -6.91 -24.01
C THR A 74 1.52 -6.21 -23.95
N MET A 75 1.77 -5.44 -22.89
CA MET A 75 3.07 -4.79 -22.71
C MET A 75 4.19 -5.82 -22.52
N SER A 76 5.27 -5.69 -23.30
CA SER A 76 6.49 -6.47 -23.15
C SER A 76 7.71 -5.70 -23.63
N LYS A 77 8.81 -5.80 -22.87
CA LYS A 77 10.09 -5.21 -23.26
C LYS A 77 10.71 -5.90 -24.47
N SER A 78 10.57 -7.22 -24.60
CA SER A 78 11.20 -7.99 -25.67
C SER A 78 10.53 -7.79 -27.04
N THR A 79 9.24 -7.48 -27.06
CA THR A 79 8.49 -7.19 -28.29
C THR A 79 8.53 -5.70 -28.68
N GLY A 80 9.17 -4.85 -27.86
CA GLY A 80 9.22 -3.40 -28.05
C GLY A 80 7.93 -2.66 -27.66
N VAL A 81 6.87 -3.37 -27.26
CA VAL A 81 5.59 -2.79 -26.83
C VAL A 81 5.68 -2.43 -25.35
N PHE A 82 6.45 -1.39 -25.03
CA PHE A 82 6.62 -0.93 -23.66
C PHE A 82 6.77 0.60 -23.61
N VAL A 83 5.88 1.26 -22.87
CA VAL A 83 5.94 2.71 -22.67
C VAL A 83 6.08 2.97 -21.17
N PRO A 84 7.25 3.46 -20.70
CA PRO A 84 7.41 3.90 -19.32
C PRO A 84 6.44 5.05 -18.98
N ALA A 85 5.91 5.08 -17.77
CA ALA A 85 4.97 6.12 -17.32
C ALA A 85 5.51 7.55 -17.54
N ARG A 86 6.79 7.78 -17.23
CA ARG A 86 7.47 9.07 -17.48
C ARG A 86 7.38 9.49 -18.96
N VAL A 87 7.64 8.56 -19.87
CA VAL A 87 7.60 8.83 -21.32
C VAL A 87 6.16 9.09 -21.78
N ALA A 88 5.18 8.42 -21.20
CA ALA A 88 3.78 8.69 -21.48
C ALA A 88 3.40 10.12 -21.09
N VAL A 89 3.78 10.55 -19.87
CA VAL A 89 3.52 11.92 -19.38
C VAL A 89 4.23 12.97 -20.23
N GLU A 90 5.52 12.77 -20.54
CA GLU A 90 6.29 13.69 -21.40
C GLU A 90 5.67 13.89 -22.79
N ARG A 91 4.99 12.87 -23.33
CA ARG A 91 4.40 12.91 -24.69
C ARG A 91 2.96 13.41 -24.71
N TYR A 92 2.18 13.10 -23.69
CA TYR A 92 0.72 13.25 -23.73
C TYR A 92 0.13 14.14 -22.64
N GLY A 93 0.92 14.57 -21.66
CA GLY A 93 0.45 15.30 -20.46
C GLY A 93 -0.08 14.36 -19.38
#